data_AF-A0A316Q2Q4-F1
#
_entry.id   AF-A0A316Q2Q4-F1
#
_cell.length_a   1.000
_cell.length_b   1.000
_cell.length_c   1.000
_cell.angle_alpha   90.00
_cell.angle_beta   90.00
_cell.angle_gamma   90.00
#
_symmetry.space_group_name_H-M   'P 1'
#
loop_
_entity.id
_entity.type
_entity.pdbx_description
1 polymer ?
#
loop_
_entity_poly.entity_id
_entity_poly.type
_entity_poly.pdbx_seq_one_letter_code
_entity_poly.pdbx_strand_id
1 'polypeptide(L)'
;MKDDDFSFEIKEHLGDLSTYSTGWKKEVNLVEWNGSNPKLDIRDWDPNHERMSRGVTLHDGEAKALIKILGKYFKDAEKQTSE
;
A
#
# COMPACT_ATOMS: atom_id res chain seq x y z
N MET A 1 6.83 30.87 -6.92
CA MET A 1 6.22 29.91 -5.98
C MET A 1 7.21 28.76 -5.92
N LYS A 2 7.66 28.35 -4.73
CA LYS A 2 8.53 27.17 -4.63
C LYS A 2 7.65 25.98 -4.95
N ASP A 3 7.84 25.38 -6.12
CA ASP A 3 7.38 24.03 -6.38
C ASP A 3 8.14 23.16 -5.36
N ASP A 4 7.45 22.76 -4.29
CA ASP A 4 7.95 21.68 -3.45
C ASP A 4 7.99 20.45 -4.37
N ASP A 5 9.17 20.12 -4.89
CA ASP A 5 9.42 18.99 -5.79
C ASP A 5 9.03 17.69 -5.08
N PHE A 6 7.76 17.34 -5.16
CA PHE A 6 7.23 16.07 -4.71
C PHE A 6 7.78 14.99 -5.64
N SER A 7 8.60 14.11 -5.08
CA SER A 7 9.24 13.02 -5.79
C SER A 7 9.00 11.71 -5.04
N PHE A 8 8.95 10.63 -5.80
CA PHE A 8 8.84 9.29 -5.24
C PHE A 8 9.62 8.30 -6.08
N GLU A 9 10.06 7.23 -5.43
CA GLU A 9 10.67 6.09 -6.09
C GLU A 9 10.13 4.81 -5.47
N ILE A 10 9.57 3.93 -6.29
CA ILE A 10 9.18 2.59 -5.87
C ILE A 10 10.47 1.76 -5.79
N LYS A 11 10.95 1.52 -4.57
CA LYS A 11 12.17 0.74 -4.33
C LYS A 11 11.91 -0.75 -4.48
N GLU A 12 10.70 -1.20 -4.12
CA GLU A 12 10.31 -2.60 -4.21
C GLU A 12 8.80 -2.73 -4.41
N HIS A 13 8.39 -3.61 -5.31
CA HIS A 13 7.00 -4.01 -5.47
C HIS A 13 6.75 -5.30 -4.67
N LEU A 14 5.83 -5.27 -3.71
CA LEU A 14 5.56 -6.40 -2.81
C LEU A 14 4.37 -7.24 -3.24
N GLY A 15 3.42 -6.65 -3.98
CA GLY A 15 2.33 -7.40 -4.62
C GLY A 15 1.08 -6.59 -4.90
N ASP A 16 0.18 -7.20 -5.67
CA ASP A 16 -1.11 -6.64 -6.06
C ASP A 16 -2.23 -7.12 -5.13
N LEU A 17 -3.00 -6.18 -4.57
CA LEU A 17 -4.23 -6.48 -3.82
C LEU A 17 -5.43 -6.61 -4.75
N SER A 18 -5.48 -5.84 -5.83
CA SER A 18 -6.56 -5.89 -6.82
C SER A 18 -6.12 -5.32 -8.16
N THR A 19 -6.66 -5.85 -9.25
CA THR A 19 -6.51 -5.28 -10.60
C THR A 19 -7.86 -4.80 -11.11
N TYR A 20 -7.90 -3.60 -11.69
CA TYR A 20 -9.10 -3.02 -12.28
C TYR A 20 -9.13 -3.20 -13.80
N SER A 21 -10.31 -3.12 -14.42
CA SER A 21 -10.47 -3.22 -15.88
C SER A 21 -9.77 -2.10 -16.66
N THR A 22 -9.49 -0.97 -16.00
CA THR A 22 -8.72 0.16 -16.55
C THR A 22 -7.21 -0.11 -16.61
N GLY A 23 -6.74 -1.25 -16.07
CA GLY A 23 -5.33 -1.59 -15.94
C GLY A 23 -4.67 -1.02 -14.68
N TRP A 24 -5.34 -0.13 -13.96
CA TRP A 24 -4.87 0.32 -12.65
C TRP A 24 -4.82 -0.86 -11.67
N LYS A 25 -3.95 -0.76 -10.67
CA LYS A 25 -3.79 -1.79 -9.63
C LYS A 25 -3.72 -1.16 -8.27
N LYS A 26 -4.35 -1.80 -7.28
CA LYS A 26 -4.08 -1.52 -5.87
C LYS A 26 -2.88 -2.36 -5.47
N GLU A 27 -1.80 -1.72 -5.07
CA GLU A 27 -0.53 -2.38 -4.82
C GLU A 27 -0.07 -2.16 -3.38
N VAL A 28 0.78 -3.07 -2.91
CA VAL A 28 1.62 -2.86 -1.72
C VAL A 28 3.05 -2.72 -2.22
N ASN A 29 3.67 -1.57 -1.93
CA ASN A 29 5.01 -1.24 -2.39
C ASN A 29 5.88 -0.74 -1.22
N LEU A 30 7.20 -0.78 -1.38
CA LEU A 30 8.14 -0.01 -0.58
C LEU A 30 8.49 1.26 -1.36
N VAL A 31 8.08 2.43 -0.85
CA VAL A 31 8.21 3.70 -1.57
C VAL A 31 9.07 4.68 -0.77
N GLU A 32 10.07 5.24 -1.45
CA GLU A 32 10.85 6.37 -0.99
C GLU A 32 10.13 7.66 -1.36
N TRP A 33 9.79 8.50 -0.39
CA TRP A 33 9.12 9.78 -0.62
C TRP A 33 10.11 10.92 -0.38
N ASN A 34 10.30 11.79 -1.38
CA ASN A 34 11.15 12.98 -1.28
C ASN A 34 12.57 12.67 -0.72
N GLY A 35 13.17 11.56 -1.15
CA GLY A 35 14.49 11.11 -0.69
C GLY A 35 14.57 10.67 0.78
N SER A 36 13.43 10.49 1.46
CA SER A 36 13.37 9.99 2.85
C SER A 36 13.32 8.47 2.89
N ASN A 37 13.71 7.86 4.02
CA ASN A 37 13.71 6.40 4.20
C ASN A 37 12.45 5.72 3.62
N PRO A 38 12.62 4.67 2.78
CA PRO A 38 11.50 3.97 2.17
C PRO A 38 10.53 3.40 3.21
N LYS A 39 9.24 3.49 2.91
CA LYS A 39 8.15 3.02 3.78
C LYS A 39 7.18 2.14 3.02
N LEU A 40 6.49 1.27 3.75
CA LEU A 40 5.43 0.47 3.16
C LEU A 40 4.28 1.39 2.76
N ASP A 41 3.73 1.17 1.60
CA ASP A 41 2.70 2.01 1.04
C ASP A 41 1.64 1.19 0.31
N ILE A 42 0.38 1.56 0.50
CA ILE A 42 -0.78 0.93 -0.12
C ILE A 42 -1.57 2.00 -0.87
N ARG A 43 -1.57 1.95 -2.21
CA ARG A 43 -2.34 2.86 -3.05
C ARG A 43 -2.65 2.25 -4.41
N ASP A 44 -3.49 2.93 -5.19
CA ASP A 44 -3.69 2.55 -6.58
C ASP A 44 -2.66 3.26 -7.48
N TRP A 45 -2.06 2.49 -8.37
CA TRP A 45 -1.13 2.96 -9.40
C TRP A 45 -1.72 2.72 -10.78
N ASP A 46 -1.40 3.60 -11.71
CA ASP A 46 -1.64 3.36 -13.13
C ASP A 46 -0.64 2.33 -13.69
N PRO A 47 -0.88 1.75 -14.88
CA PRO A 47 -0.05 0.67 -15.41
C PRO A 47 1.45 0.98 -15.56
N ASN A 48 1.81 2.26 -15.63
CA ASN A 48 3.17 2.73 -15.84
C ASN A 48 3.80 3.36 -14.59
N HIS A 49 3.11 3.35 -13.43
CA HIS A 49 3.52 4.01 -12.19
C HIS A 49 3.84 5.52 -12.32
N GLU A 50 3.23 6.19 -13.29
CA GLU A 50 3.36 7.63 -13.51
C GLU A 50 2.32 8.42 -12.68
N ARG A 51 1.19 7.78 -12.38
CA ARG A 51 0.09 8.36 -11.62
C ARG A 51 -0.33 7.44 -10.49
N MET A 52 -0.81 8.06 -9.43
CA MET A 52 -1.30 7.35 -8.26
C MET A 52 -2.54 8.01 -7.67
N SER A 53 -3.36 7.19 -7.02
CA SER A 53 -4.51 7.65 -6.25
C SER A 53 -4.11 8.04 -4.83
N ARG A 54 -5.10 8.47 -4.03
CA ARG A 54 -4.91 8.60 -2.59
C ARG A 54 -4.71 7.21 -1.98
N GLY A 55 -3.72 7.08 -1.11
CA GLY A 55 -3.47 5.85 -0.36
C GLY A 55 -2.94 6.13 1.03
N VAL A 56 -2.28 5.12 1.60
CA VAL A 56 -1.73 5.18 2.95
C VAL A 56 -0.29 4.70 2.96
N THR A 57 0.58 5.52 3.54
CA THR A 57 1.95 5.12 3.88
C THR A 57 1.96 4.68 5.34
N LEU A 58 2.58 3.53 5.61
CA LEU A 58 2.66 2.93 6.94
C LEU A 58 4.12 2.88 7.40
N HIS A 59 4.35 3.30 8.63
CA HIS A 59 5.57 2.96 9.33
C HIS A 59 5.60 1.47 9.68
N ASP A 60 6.79 0.92 9.90
CA ASP A 60 7.00 -0.50 10.23
C ASP A 60 6.12 -0.97 11.44
N GLY A 61 6.00 -0.14 12.47
CA GLY A 61 5.13 -0.42 13.61
C GLY A 61 3.65 -0.49 13.25
N GLU A 62 3.17 0.39 12.36
CA GLU A 62 1.79 0.41 11.89
C GLU A 62 1.49 -0.78 11.00
N ALA A 63 2.42 -1.15 10.09
CA ALA A 63 2.30 -2.33 9.25
C ALA A 63 2.22 -3.62 10.08
N LYS A 64 3.10 -3.76 11.09
CA LYS A 64 3.07 -4.90 12.03
C LYS A 64 1.77 -4.96 12.83
N ALA A 65 1.24 -3.82 13.25
CA ALA A 65 -0.04 -3.76 13.94
C ALA A 65 -1.20 -4.15 13.01
N LEU A 66 -1.21 -3.64 11.77
CA LEU A 66 -2.21 -3.96 10.77
C LEU A 66 -2.28 -5.47 10.48
N ILE A 67 -1.13 -6.13 10.30
CA ILE A 67 -1.06 -7.59 10.11
C ILE A 67 -1.73 -8.33 11.27
N LYS A 68 -1.44 -7.94 12.52
CA LYS A 68 -2.06 -8.57 13.71
C LYS A 68 -3.57 -8.37 13.74
N ILE A 69 -4.05 -7.17 13.42
CA ILE A 69 -5.47 -6.83 13.42
C ILE A 69 -6.21 -7.63 12.33
N LEU A 70 -5.70 -7.63 11.10
CA LEU A 70 -6.30 -8.40 10.00
C LEU A 70 -6.28 -9.90 10.28
N GLY A 71 -5.16 -10.42 10.78
CA GLY A 71 -5.05 -11.82 11.16
C GLY A 71 -6.04 -12.24 12.25
N LYS A 72 -6.35 -11.35 13.20
CA LYS A 72 -7.40 -11.59 14.20
C LYS A 72 -8.79 -11.56 13.55
N TYR A 73 -9.08 -10.55 12.74
CA TYR A 73 -10.38 -10.38 12.07
C TYR A 73 -10.77 -11.62 11.25
N PHE A 74 -9.86 -12.14 10.42
CA PHE A 74 -10.16 -13.31 9.59
C PHE A 74 -10.29 -14.61 10.39
N LYS A 75 -9.49 -14.81 11.44
CA LYS A 75 -9.65 -15.96 12.35
C LYS A 75 -11.00 -15.96 13.08
N ASP A 76 -11.49 -14.79 13.44
CA ASP A 76 -12.78 -14.66 14.12
C ASP A 76 -13.95 -14.83 13.12
N ALA A 77 -13.78 -14.44 11.85
CA ALA A 77 -14.76 -14.67 10.78
C ALA A 77 -14.91 -16.15 10.40
N GLU A 78 -13.82 -16.92 10.37
CA GLU A 78 -13.86 -18.37 10.10
C GLU A 78 -14.65 -19.14 11.18
N LYS A 79 -14.56 -18.70 12.44
CA LYS A 79 -15.32 -19.31 13.55
C LYS A 79 -16.82 -19.08 13.42
N GLN A 80 -17.24 -17.90 12.98
CA GLN A 80 -18.67 -17.56 12.81
C GLN A 80 -19.33 -18.24 11.61
N THR A 81 -18.55 -18.75 10.65
CA THR A 81 -19.08 -19.47 9.48
C THR A 81 -19.19 -20.98 9.74
N SER A 82 -18.60 -21.45 10.85
CA SER A 82 -18.55 -22.87 11.23
C SER A 82 -19.53 -23.25 12.35
N GLU A 83 -20.33 -22.29 12.83
CA GLU A 83 -21.46 -22.45 13.76
C GLU A 83 -22.78 -22.15 13.03
#